data_AF-A0A3B0SIH1-F1
#
_entry.id   AF-A0A3B0SIH1-F1
#
_cell.length_a   1.000
_cell.length_b   1.000
_cell.length_c   1.000
_cell.angle_alpha   90.00
_cell.angle_beta   90.00
_cell.angle_gamma   90.00
#
_symmetry.space_group_name_H-M   'P 1'
#
loop_
_entity.id
_entity.type
_entity.pdbx_description
1 polymer ?
#
loop_
_entity_poly.entity_id
_entity_poly.type
_entity_poly.pdbx_seq_one_letter_code
_entity_poly.pdbx_strand_id
1 'polypeptide(L)'
;FAQPKIGWVEISNIRTDGGGAVLEIGDVMVQENGISMATAYDDSFNQTPERLLRSIRALGYRGAINHYVGMSHYFRLETSGPGLYASLSAPQPGEEFSAINQPCTNWHRDLVTRAKAMDFSVILSLSYELFDEHCWTDWKQRAENGDPALTGWAPPSTLLSPANGNAMGYLQAVARAFTAIVRDAGAAIRFQVGEPWWWVMPDGRICLYDAAATAAFGANSVSISDIRAPMDAAQNAMLDQAGSILAQSTADILDAVRAEAGVAPLETLLLAYLPTILDEEAPEAKRANLPVGWASPAFDILQLEDYDWVIAGDHAATRRGIDLATQRLGYPPNRQHYFSGFTLTPGDDFIWANMARAIRDAQLRGTPEIFVWALPQVARDGFTYFDEEDDLLNEFDDVRFPIAIGRGATVSPKFSTGIVTTLSGHERRNSDWADARLEFDAGPGIRSEEELRTLIAFFRARRGSAKAFRFTDPYDYSSLNMVEEPTALDQPLGTGDGQQTRFQLVKSYGELGDKQLRPISRPVASSIIVAVDGQEETAWLPGEGGAIEFDTPPISGAQITAGFRFDVPVRFASDQLEVSHATFLAGEIPVVPLIEVKEVT
;
A
#
# COMPACT_ATOMS: atom_id res chain seq x y z
N PHE A 1 15.64 -38.70 -13.36
CA PHE A 1 15.27 -37.73 -14.40
C PHE A 1 16.26 -37.80 -15.55
N ALA A 2 15.88 -37.35 -16.75
CA ALA A 2 16.87 -37.06 -17.80
C ALA A 2 17.83 -35.98 -17.29
N GLN A 3 19.08 -35.96 -17.76
CA GLN A 3 20.00 -34.88 -17.41
C GLN A 3 19.41 -33.53 -17.84
N PRO A 4 19.35 -32.53 -16.94
CA PRO A 4 18.93 -31.18 -17.31
C PRO A 4 19.73 -30.66 -18.51
N LYS A 5 19.08 -29.88 -19.37
CA LYS A 5 19.70 -29.23 -20.53
C LYS A 5 19.26 -27.77 -20.57
N ILE A 6 20.18 -26.91 -20.97
CA ILE A 6 19.88 -25.53 -21.31
C ILE A 6 19.39 -25.49 -22.75
N GLY A 7 18.30 -24.77 -22.97
CA GLY A 7 17.77 -24.51 -24.30
C GLY A 7 17.11 -23.14 -24.35
N TRP A 8 16.92 -22.62 -25.55
CA TRP A 8 16.12 -21.44 -25.81
C TRP A 8 15.12 -21.76 -26.92
N VAL A 9 14.00 -21.04 -26.90
CA VAL A 9 13.00 -21.07 -27.95
C VAL A 9 12.79 -19.64 -28.40
N GLU A 10 12.88 -19.39 -29.69
CA GLU A 10 12.48 -18.12 -30.29
C GLU A 10 11.20 -18.31 -31.08
N ILE A 11 10.25 -17.41 -30.85
CA ILE A 11 9.02 -17.30 -31.61
C ILE A 11 9.11 -15.98 -32.37
N SER A 12 9.24 -16.05 -33.69
CA SER A 12 9.32 -14.89 -34.58
C SER A 12 8.20 -14.91 -35.62
N ASN A 13 7.96 -13.78 -36.29
CA ASN A 13 6.89 -13.63 -37.30
C ASN A 13 5.47 -13.87 -36.76
N ILE A 14 5.21 -13.54 -35.49
CA ILE A 14 3.85 -13.56 -34.92
C ILE A 14 2.97 -12.56 -35.70
N ARG A 15 1.83 -13.04 -36.22
CA ARG A 15 0.82 -12.22 -36.91
C ARG A 15 -0.52 -12.41 -36.21
N THR A 16 -1.18 -11.30 -35.89
CA THR A 16 -2.52 -11.25 -35.32
C THR A 16 -3.42 -10.43 -36.24
N ASP A 17 -4.66 -10.87 -36.47
CA ASP A 17 -5.67 -10.21 -37.30
C ASP A 17 -7.03 -10.08 -36.58
N GLY A 18 -7.90 -9.19 -37.07
CA GLY A 18 -9.21 -8.89 -36.46
C GLY A 18 -9.22 -7.67 -35.52
N GLY A 19 -10.41 -7.24 -35.11
CA GLY A 19 -10.63 -6.00 -34.34
C GLY A 19 -10.02 -5.95 -32.93
N GLY A 20 -9.55 -7.09 -32.41
CA GLY A 20 -8.82 -7.20 -31.14
C GLY A 20 -7.36 -7.63 -31.29
N ALA A 21 -6.80 -7.57 -32.51
CA ALA A 21 -5.41 -7.95 -32.80
C ALA A 21 -4.38 -7.03 -32.14
N VAL A 22 -4.82 -5.84 -31.71
CA VAL A 22 -4.05 -4.85 -30.98
C VAL A 22 -4.84 -4.51 -29.72
N LEU A 23 -4.25 -4.71 -28.55
CA LEU A 23 -4.74 -4.12 -27.31
C LEU A 23 -4.06 -2.74 -27.20
N GLU A 24 -4.86 -1.68 -27.21
CA GLU A 24 -4.34 -0.35 -26.90
C GLU A 24 -3.84 -0.37 -25.46
N ILE A 25 -2.52 -0.24 -25.30
CA ILE A 25 -1.90 -0.10 -23.98
C ILE A 25 -1.91 1.40 -23.74
N GLY A 26 -2.86 1.88 -22.93
CA GLY A 26 -3.01 3.31 -22.67
C GLY A 26 -1.72 3.97 -22.19
N ASP A 27 -1.55 5.26 -22.48
CA ASP A 27 -0.45 6.10 -21.98
C ASP A 27 -0.73 6.56 -20.54
N VAL A 28 -1.08 5.62 -19.65
CA VAL A 28 -1.28 5.94 -18.24
C VAL A 28 0.09 6.21 -17.63
N MET A 29 0.39 7.49 -17.43
CA MET A 29 1.58 7.96 -16.73
C MET A 29 1.12 8.79 -15.54
N VAL A 30 1.21 8.21 -14.35
CA VAL A 30 0.99 8.90 -13.08
C VAL A 30 2.23 9.75 -12.76
N GLN A 31 2.02 10.90 -12.11
CA GLN A 31 3.11 11.72 -11.59
C GLN A 31 3.99 10.89 -10.63
N GLU A 32 5.26 11.27 -10.51
CA GLU A 32 6.10 10.62 -9.51
C GLU A 32 5.59 10.89 -8.10
N ASN A 33 5.57 9.84 -7.28
CA ASN A 33 4.93 9.88 -5.96
C ASN A 33 5.92 9.77 -4.79
N GLY A 34 7.23 9.72 -5.08
CA GLY A 34 8.28 9.61 -4.07
C GLY A 34 8.38 8.24 -3.38
N ILE A 35 7.55 7.26 -3.75
CA ILE A 35 7.50 5.94 -3.12
C ILE A 35 8.28 4.91 -3.96
N SER A 36 8.98 4.01 -3.26
CA SER A 36 9.68 2.87 -3.84
C SER A 36 8.76 1.66 -4.01
N MET A 37 9.10 0.77 -4.93
CA MET A 37 8.27 -0.39 -5.23
C MET A 37 8.95 -1.67 -4.79
N ALA A 38 8.18 -2.64 -4.34
CA ALA A 38 8.68 -3.98 -4.09
C ALA A 38 7.94 -5.02 -4.96
N THR A 39 8.70 -6.02 -5.41
CA THR A 39 8.30 -7.05 -6.37
C THR A 39 9.06 -8.34 -6.09
N ALA A 40 8.58 -9.48 -6.58
CA ALA A 40 9.26 -10.76 -6.47
C ALA A 40 9.55 -11.39 -7.83
N TYR A 41 10.68 -12.09 -7.94
CA TYR A 41 10.92 -13.00 -9.05
C TYR A 41 9.91 -14.15 -9.04
N ASP A 42 9.50 -14.61 -7.85
CA ASP A 42 8.48 -15.64 -7.65
C ASP A 42 7.16 -15.31 -8.37
N ASP A 43 6.78 -14.03 -8.41
CA ASP A 43 5.55 -13.55 -9.06
C ASP A 43 5.75 -13.13 -10.53
N SER A 44 6.99 -12.89 -10.93
CA SER A 44 7.31 -12.13 -12.15
C SER A 44 8.21 -12.87 -13.15
N PHE A 45 8.66 -14.09 -12.83
CA PHE A 45 9.58 -14.87 -13.68
C PHE A 45 9.06 -15.09 -15.11
N ASN A 46 7.74 -15.08 -15.29
CA ASN A 46 7.07 -15.26 -16.58
C ASN A 46 6.80 -13.94 -17.33
N GLN A 47 7.20 -12.79 -16.77
CA GLN A 47 7.11 -11.48 -17.40
C GLN A 47 8.49 -11.02 -17.88
N THR A 48 8.53 -10.16 -18.89
CA THR A 48 9.80 -9.53 -19.27
C THR A 48 10.16 -8.43 -18.26
N PRO A 49 11.45 -8.23 -17.94
CA PRO A 49 11.86 -7.12 -17.08
C PRO A 49 11.41 -5.76 -17.60
N GLU A 50 11.37 -5.59 -18.93
CA GLU A 50 10.83 -4.37 -19.57
C GLU A 50 9.37 -4.10 -19.19
N ARG A 51 8.51 -5.12 -19.17
CA ARG A 51 7.11 -4.96 -18.76
C ARG A 51 7.01 -4.55 -17.30
N LEU A 52 7.78 -5.18 -16.43
CA LEU A 52 7.83 -4.89 -15.00
C LEU A 52 8.21 -3.42 -14.75
N LEU A 53 9.34 -2.99 -15.32
CA LEU A 53 9.88 -1.64 -15.15
C LEU A 53 8.98 -0.57 -15.77
N ARG A 54 8.34 -0.86 -16.92
CA ARG A 54 7.34 0.04 -17.51
C ARG A 54 6.18 0.25 -16.55
N SER A 55 5.63 -0.81 -15.96
CA SER A 55 4.50 -0.72 -15.01
C SER A 55 4.88 0.10 -13.77
N ILE A 56 6.05 -0.17 -13.18
CA ILE A 56 6.55 0.58 -12.00
C ILE A 56 6.63 2.08 -12.33
N ARG A 57 7.24 2.43 -13.47
CA ARG A 57 7.39 3.83 -13.88
C ARG A 57 6.05 4.50 -14.20
N ALA A 58 5.17 3.79 -14.89
CA ALA A 58 3.85 4.27 -15.31
C ALA A 58 2.95 4.58 -14.11
N LEU A 59 3.07 3.81 -13.02
CA LEU A 59 2.31 4.00 -11.79
C LEU A 59 2.90 5.04 -10.83
N GLY A 60 3.94 5.79 -11.25
CA GLY A 60 4.50 6.91 -10.48
C GLY A 60 5.64 6.53 -9.52
N TYR A 61 5.95 5.26 -9.32
CA TYR A 61 7.03 4.83 -8.42
C TYR A 61 8.42 5.20 -8.97
N ARG A 62 9.33 5.62 -8.08
CA ARG A 62 10.71 6.04 -8.38
C ARG A 62 11.69 5.52 -7.34
N GLY A 63 12.99 5.69 -7.58
CA GLY A 63 14.02 5.36 -6.60
C GLY A 63 14.35 3.86 -6.58
N ALA A 64 14.03 3.20 -5.47
CA ALA A 64 14.40 1.81 -5.25
C ALA A 64 13.32 0.82 -5.72
N ILE A 65 13.79 -0.29 -6.28
CA ILE A 65 13.00 -1.48 -6.51
C ILE A 65 13.57 -2.56 -5.59
N ASN A 66 12.82 -2.95 -4.56
CA ASN A 66 13.16 -4.14 -3.81
C ASN A 66 12.65 -5.38 -4.56
N HIS A 67 13.58 -6.18 -5.07
CA HIS A 67 13.29 -7.37 -5.84
C HIS A 67 13.62 -8.63 -5.03
N TYR A 68 12.57 -9.22 -4.49
CA TYR A 68 12.60 -10.44 -3.69
C TYR A 68 12.90 -11.66 -4.55
N VAL A 69 13.82 -12.47 -4.07
CA VAL A 69 14.17 -13.79 -4.58
C VAL A 69 14.12 -14.75 -3.41
N GLY A 70 12.96 -15.35 -3.21
CA GLY A 70 12.72 -16.21 -2.06
C GLY A 70 12.56 -17.65 -2.42
N MET A 71 11.34 -18.08 -2.70
CA MET A 71 11.00 -19.49 -2.59
C MET A 71 11.25 -20.28 -3.87
N SER A 72 11.14 -19.71 -5.07
CA SER A 72 10.94 -20.48 -6.30
C SER A 72 11.63 -19.96 -7.56
N HIS A 73 11.65 -20.78 -8.62
CA HIS A 73 12.09 -20.46 -9.98
C HIS A 73 13.57 -20.09 -10.22
N TYR A 74 14.30 -19.57 -9.24
CA TYR A 74 15.67 -19.07 -9.45
C TYR A 74 16.74 -20.17 -9.40
N PHE A 75 16.51 -21.22 -8.62
CA PHE A 75 17.53 -22.20 -8.28
C PHE A 75 17.85 -23.17 -9.41
N ARG A 76 19.08 -23.67 -9.43
CA ARG A 76 19.45 -24.82 -10.24
C ARG A 76 19.12 -26.11 -9.47
N LEU A 77 18.57 -27.09 -10.18
CA LEU A 77 18.23 -28.40 -9.62
C LEU A 77 19.25 -29.47 -10.01
N GLU A 78 19.56 -30.35 -9.07
CA GLU A 78 20.29 -31.58 -9.30
C GLU A 78 19.45 -32.80 -8.92
N THR A 79 19.74 -33.91 -9.58
CA THR A 79 19.02 -35.17 -9.37
C THR A 79 19.68 -35.95 -8.24
N SER A 80 18.91 -36.31 -7.22
CA SER A 80 19.33 -37.25 -6.18
C SER A 80 18.27 -38.34 -6.01
N GLY A 81 18.62 -39.57 -6.38
CA GLY A 81 17.66 -40.67 -6.47
C GLY A 81 16.47 -40.32 -7.36
N PRO A 82 15.21 -40.41 -6.85
CA PRO A 82 14.01 -40.05 -7.60
C PRO A 82 13.62 -38.56 -7.49
N GLY A 83 14.36 -37.73 -6.75
CA GLY A 83 14.02 -36.32 -6.49
C GLY A 83 14.89 -35.30 -7.23
N LEU A 84 14.42 -34.05 -7.25
CA LEU A 84 15.14 -32.87 -7.73
C LEU A 84 15.33 -31.92 -6.57
N TYR A 85 16.56 -31.51 -6.31
CA TYR A 85 16.91 -30.68 -5.16
C TYR A 85 17.80 -29.51 -5.56
N ALA A 86 17.76 -28.43 -4.78
CA ALA A 86 18.63 -27.28 -4.97
C ALA A 86 20.11 -27.69 -5.03
N SER A 87 20.80 -27.25 -6.06
CA SER A 87 22.14 -27.74 -6.41
C SER A 87 23.22 -26.78 -5.94
N LEU A 88 24.34 -27.35 -5.48
CA LEU A 88 25.62 -26.64 -5.33
C LEU A 88 26.75 -27.26 -6.16
N SER A 89 26.41 -28.19 -7.04
CA SER A 89 27.37 -28.80 -7.98
C SER A 89 28.06 -27.74 -8.86
N ALA A 90 29.13 -28.14 -9.56
CA ALA A 90 29.75 -27.26 -10.55
C ALA A 90 28.74 -26.87 -11.65
N PRO A 91 28.78 -25.62 -12.17
CA PRO A 91 27.98 -25.22 -13.33
C PRO A 91 28.16 -26.18 -14.51
N GLN A 92 27.05 -26.50 -15.19
CA GLN A 92 27.07 -27.28 -16.42
C GLN A 92 27.52 -26.40 -17.61
N PRO A 93 27.95 -26.99 -18.74
CA PRO A 93 28.27 -26.20 -19.93
C PRO A 93 27.11 -25.28 -20.35
N GLY A 94 27.36 -23.98 -20.38
CA GLY A 94 26.38 -22.94 -20.67
C GLY A 94 25.71 -22.31 -19.45
N GLU A 95 26.02 -22.79 -18.24
CA GLU A 95 25.65 -22.14 -16.98
C GLU A 95 26.80 -21.29 -16.46
N GLU A 96 26.46 -20.14 -15.90
CA GLU A 96 27.42 -19.23 -15.27
C GLU A 96 27.64 -19.55 -13.78
N PHE A 97 26.57 -19.94 -13.07
CA PHE A 97 26.56 -20.03 -11.61
C PHE A 97 26.19 -21.43 -11.09
N SER A 98 26.62 -21.73 -9.86
CA SER A 98 26.38 -23.02 -9.21
C SER A 98 24.99 -23.13 -8.59
N ALA A 99 24.46 -22.05 -8.03
CA ALA A 99 23.23 -22.11 -7.24
C ALA A 99 21.98 -21.65 -8.00
N ILE A 100 22.13 -20.77 -9.00
CA ILE A 100 21.01 -20.24 -9.78
C ILE A 100 21.01 -20.79 -11.22
N ASN A 101 19.84 -20.94 -11.82
CA ASN A 101 19.72 -21.41 -13.20
C ASN A 101 20.00 -20.31 -14.23
N GLN A 102 20.34 -20.71 -15.46
CA GLN A 102 20.71 -19.77 -16.52
C GLN A 102 19.57 -18.82 -16.95
N PRO A 103 18.28 -19.26 -17.06
CA PRO A 103 17.18 -18.34 -17.31
C PRO A 103 17.06 -17.22 -16.27
N CYS A 104 17.15 -17.56 -14.98
CA CYS A 104 17.16 -16.59 -13.89
C CYS A 104 18.32 -15.60 -14.02
N THR A 105 19.52 -16.10 -14.34
CA THR A 105 20.71 -15.27 -14.57
C THR A 105 20.48 -14.25 -15.69
N ASN A 106 19.97 -14.70 -16.83
CA ASN A 106 19.71 -13.84 -17.99
C ASN A 106 18.62 -12.80 -17.68
N TRP A 107 17.56 -13.22 -16.99
CA TRP A 107 16.44 -12.36 -16.63
C TRP A 107 16.88 -11.23 -15.68
N HIS A 108 17.63 -11.56 -14.63
CA HIS A 108 18.11 -10.56 -13.66
C HIS A 108 19.15 -9.62 -14.27
N ARG A 109 20.00 -10.11 -15.17
CA ARG A 109 20.96 -9.26 -15.90
C ARG A 109 20.22 -8.22 -16.75
N ASP A 110 19.14 -8.61 -17.42
CA ASP A 110 18.29 -7.69 -18.19
C ASP A 110 17.54 -6.71 -17.27
N LEU A 111 16.96 -7.19 -16.15
CA LEU A 111 16.32 -6.34 -15.14
C LEU A 111 17.26 -5.25 -14.64
N VAL A 112 18.43 -5.61 -14.11
CA VAL A 112 19.37 -4.66 -13.51
C VAL A 112 19.89 -3.67 -14.55
N THR A 113 20.20 -4.14 -15.76
CA THR A 113 20.69 -3.28 -16.85
C THR A 113 19.65 -2.24 -17.24
N ARG A 114 18.38 -2.65 -17.40
CA ARG A 114 17.28 -1.74 -17.77
C ARG A 114 16.87 -0.82 -16.63
N ALA A 115 16.81 -1.34 -15.40
CA ALA A 115 16.48 -0.55 -14.22
C ALA A 115 17.48 0.60 -14.07
N LYS A 116 18.78 0.31 -14.18
CA LYS A 116 19.84 1.33 -14.20
C LYS A 116 19.66 2.35 -15.32
N ALA A 117 19.35 1.90 -16.54
CA ALA A 117 19.09 2.79 -17.68
C ALA A 117 17.83 3.66 -17.51
N MET A 118 16.95 3.30 -16.59
CA MET A 118 15.73 4.02 -16.23
C MET A 118 15.86 4.81 -14.92
N ASP A 119 17.08 4.92 -14.37
CA ASP A 119 17.41 5.57 -13.08
C ASP A 119 16.77 4.92 -11.84
N PHE A 120 16.45 3.63 -11.92
CA PHE A 120 16.09 2.83 -10.74
C PHE A 120 17.32 2.19 -10.11
N SER A 121 17.32 2.13 -8.78
CA SER A 121 18.22 1.24 -8.03
C SER A 121 17.51 -0.08 -7.72
N VAL A 122 18.20 -1.21 -7.82
CA VAL A 122 17.62 -2.52 -7.52
C VAL A 122 18.26 -3.06 -6.25
N ILE A 123 17.43 -3.37 -5.27
CA ILE A 123 17.81 -4.14 -4.09
C ILE A 123 17.48 -5.60 -4.40
N LEU A 124 18.48 -6.48 -4.41
CA LEU A 124 18.22 -7.92 -4.50
C LEU A 124 18.05 -8.46 -3.08
N SER A 125 16.85 -8.96 -2.79
CA SER A 125 16.45 -9.45 -1.47
C SER A 125 16.39 -10.97 -1.47
N LEU A 126 17.35 -11.60 -0.79
CA LEU A 126 17.45 -13.06 -0.72
C LEU A 126 16.82 -13.57 0.58
N SER A 127 15.80 -14.41 0.47
CA SER A 127 15.16 -15.07 1.61
C SER A 127 15.89 -16.33 2.08
N TYR A 128 15.62 -16.73 3.33
CA TYR A 128 15.93 -18.06 3.86
C TYR A 128 14.85 -19.11 3.49
N GLU A 129 13.82 -18.70 2.76
CA GLU A 129 12.75 -19.54 2.24
C GLU A 129 13.17 -20.28 0.95
N LEU A 130 12.70 -21.52 0.78
CA LEU A 130 12.88 -22.32 -0.44
C LEU A 130 11.67 -23.22 -0.66
N PHE A 131 11.30 -23.47 -1.92
CA PHE A 131 10.21 -24.38 -2.26
C PHE A 131 10.44 -25.78 -1.69
N ASP A 132 9.47 -26.30 -0.92
CA ASP A 132 9.67 -27.46 -0.06
C ASP A 132 10.06 -28.74 -0.83
N GLU A 133 9.47 -28.91 -2.02
CA GLU A 133 9.71 -30.06 -2.90
C GLU A 133 11.16 -30.16 -3.36
N HIS A 134 11.84 -29.02 -3.48
CA HIS A 134 13.22 -28.94 -3.95
C HIS A 134 14.24 -28.70 -2.83
N CYS A 135 13.77 -28.65 -1.59
CA CYS A 135 14.61 -28.46 -0.42
C CYS A 135 15.10 -29.80 0.15
N TRP A 136 16.39 -29.89 0.44
CA TRP A 136 16.98 -31.05 1.09
C TRP A 136 16.41 -31.23 2.51
N THR A 137 16.09 -32.47 2.88
CA THR A 137 15.43 -32.79 4.15
C THR A 137 16.18 -32.32 5.39
N ASP A 138 17.52 -32.32 5.35
CA ASP A 138 18.39 -31.89 6.44
C ASP A 138 18.61 -30.37 6.48
N TRP A 139 18.23 -29.64 5.43
CA TRP A 139 18.31 -28.18 5.39
C TRP A 139 17.12 -27.52 6.09
N LYS A 140 15.98 -28.21 6.19
CA LYS A 140 14.73 -27.67 6.74
C LYS A 140 14.84 -27.43 8.24
N GLN A 141 14.38 -26.26 8.68
CA GLN A 141 14.05 -26.02 10.10
C GLN A 141 12.95 -26.98 10.56
N ARG A 142 12.96 -27.36 11.84
CA ARG A 142 11.98 -28.31 12.41
C ARG A 142 11.46 -27.88 13.77
N ALA A 143 10.17 -28.10 14.02
CA ALA A 143 9.60 -28.05 15.36
C ALA A 143 10.08 -29.25 16.21
N GLU A 144 9.88 -29.18 17.53
CA GLU A 144 10.34 -30.21 18.47
C GLU A 144 9.83 -31.63 18.16
N ASN A 145 8.61 -31.74 17.61
CA ASN A 145 8.03 -33.02 17.20
C ASN A 145 8.54 -33.52 15.83
N GLY A 146 9.46 -32.79 15.18
CA GLY A 146 10.06 -33.13 13.90
C GLY A 146 9.34 -32.54 12.68
N ASP A 147 8.20 -31.86 12.85
CA ASP A 147 7.47 -31.26 11.73
C ASP A 147 8.34 -30.20 11.03
N PRO A 148 8.39 -30.19 9.68
CA PRO A 148 9.14 -29.19 8.94
C PRO A 148 8.48 -27.82 9.04
N ALA A 149 9.29 -26.76 9.03
CA ALA A 149 8.86 -25.37 8.97
C ALA A 149 8.23 -25.04 7.62
N LEU A 150 7.00 -25.47 7.38
CA LEU A 150 6.25 -25.16 6.15
C LEU A 150 5.48 -23.86 6.28
N THR A 151 5.49 -23.06 5.22
CA THR A 151 4.68 -21.85 5.11
C THR A 151 3.23 -22.17 4.72
N GLY A 152 2.36 -21.15 4.74
CA GLY A 152 0.94 -21.30 4.40
C GLY A 152 0.62 -21.42 2.90
N TRP A 153 1.62 -21.38 2.01
CA TRP A 153 1.42 -21.44 0.56
C TRP A 153 1.08 -22.86 0.07
N ALA A 154 0.43 -22.94 -1.10
CA ALA A 154 0.06 -24.19 -1.73
C ALA A 154 0.54 -24.26 -3.19
N PRO A 155 1.53 -25.12 -3.52
CA PRO A 155 2.29 -25.98 -2.62
C PRO A 155 3.24 -25.18 -1.70
N PRO A 156 3.65 -25.73 -0.54
CA PRO A 156 4.36 -24.95 0.47
C PRO A 156 5.84 -24.73 0.12
N SER A 157 6.38 -23.65 0.64
CA SER A 157 7.82 -23.48 0.84
C SER A 157 8.22 -23.91 2.26
N THR A 158 9.51 -23.89 2.54
CA THR A 158 10.09 -24.17 3.85
C THR A 158 11.27 -23.25 4.15
N LEU A 159 11.55 -23.04 5.44
CA LEU A 159 12.65 -22.21 5.89
C LEU A 159 13.93 -23.04 6.07
N LEU A 160 15.03 -22.54 5.51
CA LEU A 160 16.37 -23.09 5.64
C LEU A 160 16.92 -22.82 7.03
N SER A 161 17.57 -23.81 7.64
CA SER A 161 18.12 -23.71 9.00
C SER A 161 19.40 -22.86 9.02
N PRO A 162 19.43 -21.74 9.78
CA PRO A 162 20.64 -20.96 10.01
C PRO A 162 21.81 -21.77 10.60
N ALA A 163 21.52 -22.89 11.27
CA ALA A 163 22.54 -23.76 11.87
C ALA A 163 23.13 -24.77 10.86
N ASN A 164 22.50 -24.98 9.71
CA ASN A 164 22.97 -25.94 8.71
C ASN A 164 23.97 -25.29 7.74
N GLY A 165 25.24 -25.70 7.83
CA GLY A 165 26.31 -25.15 6.99
C GLY A 165 26.15 -25.38 5.49
N ASN A 166 25.49 -26.47 5.06
CA ASN A 166 25.22 -26.71 3.63
C ASN A 166 24.12 -25.77 3.11
N ALA A 167 23.05 -25.59 3.89
CA ALA A 167 21.97 -24.66 3.56
C ALA A 167 22.48 -23.21 3.51
N MET A 168 23.29 -22.80 4.49
CA MET A 168 23.89 -21.46 4.49
C MET A 168 24.96 -21.28 3.41
N GLY A 169 25.74 -22.33 3.11
CA GLY A 169 26.66 -22.34 1.97
C GLY A 169 25.92 -22.18 0.63
N TYR A 170 24.71 -22.73 0.52
CA TYR A 170 23.84 -22.54 -0.64
C TYR A 170 23.39 -21.08 -0.77
N LEU A 171 22.86 -20.48 0.30
CA LEU A 171 22.44 -19.07 0.29
C LEU A 171 23.63 -18.12 -0.01
N GLN A 172 24.82 -18.40 0.52
CA GLN A 172 26.03 -17.65 0.18
C GLN A 172 26.37 -17.74 -1.32
N ALA A 173 26.21 -18.91 -1.94
CA ALA A 173 26.44 -19.08 -3.38
C ALA A 173 25.41 -18.33 -4.23
N VAL A 174 24.13 -18.31 -3.81
CA VAL A 174 23.07 -17.51 -4.44
C VAL A 174 23.37 -16.02 -4.32
N ALA A 175 23.75 -15.56 -3.12
CA ALA A 175 24.12 -14.17 -2.85
C ALA A 175 25.29 -13.69 -3.73
N ARG A 176 26.32 -14.53 -3.91
CA ARG A 176 27.42 -14.26 -4.84
C ARG A 176 26.93 -14.15 -6.28
N ALA A 177 26.10 -15.08 -6.75
CA ALA A 177 25.60 -15.05 -8.13
C ALA A 177 24.86 -13.73 -8.43
N PHE A 178 23.94 -13.32 -7.54
CA PHE A 178 23.21 -12.06 -7.69
C PHE A 178 24.12 -10.83 -7.58
N THR A 179 25.07 -10.84 -6.67
CA THR A 179 26.07 -9.76 -6.54
C THR A 179 26.91 -9.62 -7.80
N ALA A 180 27.34 -10.73 -8.39
CA ALA A 180 28.09 -10.76 -9.65
C ALA A 180 27.27 -10.16 -10.81
N ILE A 181 25.98 -10.53 -10.92
CA ILE A 181 25.08 -9.98 -11.95
C ILE A 181 24.99 -8.45 -11.84
N VAL A 182 24.81 -7.90 -10.64
CA VAL A 182 24.69 -6.46 -10.41
C VAL A 182 26.01 -5.74 -10.69
N ARG A 183 27.11 -6.29 -10.18
CA ARG A 183 28.48 -5.79 -10.41
C ARG A 183 28.80 -5.72 -11.90
N ASP A 184 28.51 -6.78 -12.64
CA ASP A 184 28.85 -6.89 -14.06
C ASP A 184 27.98 -5.98 -14.94
N ALA A 185 26.76 -5.64 -14.50
CA ALA A 185 25.94 -4.58 -15.09
C ALA A 185 26.45 -3.16 -14.76
N GLY A 186 27.46 -3.05 -13.87
CA GLY A 186 28.02 -1.80 -13.37
C GLY A 186 27.01 -0.97 -12.56
N ALA A 187 25.99 -1.61 -11.98
CA ALA A 187 25.03 -0.97 -11.08
C ALA A 187 25.58 -0.94 -9.65
N ALA A 188 25.05 -0.04 -8.80
CA ALA A 188 25.36 -0.05 -7.38
C ALA A 188 24.80 -1.32 -6.74
N ILE A 189 25.59 -2.01 -5.92
CA ILE A 189 25.17 -3.26 -5.31
C ILE A 189 24.38 -2.92 -4.04
N ARG A 190 23.09 -3.24 -4.03
CA ARG A 190 22.23 -3.17 -2.85
C ARG A 190 21.71 -4.56 -2.57
N PHE A 191 22.14 -5.16 -1.46
CA PHE A 191 21.83 -6.55 -1.14
C PHE A 191 21.10 -6.62 0.20
N GLN A 192 19.87 -7.11 0.18
CA GLN A 192 19.07 -7.34 1.38
C GLN A 192 19.14 -8.80 1.77
N VAL A 193 19.44 -9.07 3.05
CA VAL A 193 19.12 -10.36 3.67
C VAL A 193 17.64 -10.31 4.06
N GLY A 194 16.81 -10.95 3.24
CA GLY A 194 15.37 -11.06 3.39
C GLY A 194 15.01 -12.24 4.28
N GLU A 195 13.93 -12.09 5.03
CA GLU A 195 13.32 -13.11 5.89
C GLU A 195 14.26 -14.05 6.69
N PRO A 196 15.31 -13.54 7.35
CA PRO A 196 16.24 -14.41 8.07
C PRO A 196 15.68 -14.70 9.46
N TRP A 197 14.74 -15.64 9.60
CA TRP A 197 14.19 -15.98 10.92
C TRP A 197 14.03 -17.48 11.17
N TRP A 198 14.01 -17.83 12.45
CA TRP A 198 13.48 -19.10 12.94
C TRP A 198 11.96 -19.07 12.83
N TRP A 199 11.41 -20.00 12.05
CA TRP A 199 9.98 -20.07 11.79
C TRP A 199 9.21 -20.33 13.09
N VAL A 200 8.14 -19.56 13.30
CA VAL A 200 7.15 -19.83 14.34
C VAL A 200 5.88 -20.27 13.63
N MET A 201 5.46 -21.49 13.89
CA MET A 201 4.22 -22.03 13.33
C MET A 201 2.99 -21.26 13.87
N PRO A 202 1.87 -21.24 13.13
CA PRO A 202 0.64 -20.58 13.60
C PRO A 202 0.12 -21.08 14.96
N ASP A 203 0.51 -22.28 15.38
CA ASP A 203 0.16 -22.86 16.68
C ASP A 203 1.15 -22.52 17.81
N GLY A 204 2.16 -21.68 17.56
CA GLY A 204 3.14 -21.21 18.55
C GLY A 204 4.41 -22.05 18.65
N ARG A 205 4.53 -23.16 17.92
CA ARG A 205 5.77 -23.97 17.90
C ARG A 205 6.87 -23.26 17.13
N ILE A 206 8.02 -23.07 17.76
CA ILE A 206 9.20 -22.51 17.10
C ILE A 206 10.09 -23.62 16.51
N CYS A 207 10.57 -23.41 15.28
CA CYS A 207 11.26 -24.42 14.49
C CYS A 207 12.79 -24.36 14.64
N LEU A 208 13.29 -24.67 15.83
CA LEU A 208 14.72 -24.68 16.17
C LEU A 208 15.23 -26.07 16.60
N TYR A 209 14.60 -27.14 16.15
CA TYR A 209 14.91 -28.52 16.56
C TYR A 209 15.36 -29.41 15.39
N ASP A 210 15.86 -28.82 14.31
CA ASP A 210 16.56 -29.60 13.30
C ASP A 210 17.88 -30.17 13.86
N ALA A 211 18.46 -31.15 13.16
CA ALA A 211 19.64 -31.86 13.64
C ALA A 211 20.86 -30.94 13.81
N ALA A 212 21.02 -29.94 12.94
CA ALA A 212 22.15 -29.01 13.00
C ALA A 212 21.97 -28.02 14.16
N ALA A 213 20.77 -27.49 14.35
CA ALA A 213 20.44 -26.61 15.47
C ALA A 213 20.60 -27.33 16.82
N THR A 214 20.04 -28.53 16.96
CA THR A 214 20.18 -29.36 18.18
C THR A 214 21.65 -29.64 18.51
N ALA A 215 22.47 -29.96 17.50
CA ALA A 215 23.90 -30.15 17.68
C ALA A 215 24.63 -28.87 18.11
N ALA A 216 24.24 -27.71 17.56
CA ALA A 216 24.80 -26.42 17.92
C ALA A 216 24.43 -25.99 19.36
N PHE A 217 23.19 -26.25 19.80
CA PHE A 217 22.74 -25.95 21.17
C PHE A 217 23.39 -26.87 22.19
N GLY A 218 23.64 -28.14 21.85
CA GLY A 218 24.27 -29.10 22.75
C GLY A 218 23.49 -29.21 24.08
N ALA A 219 24.17 -28.93 25.20
CA ALA A 219 23.54 -29.00 26.52
C ALA A 219 22.47 -27.92 26.76
N ASN A 220 22.43 -26.85 25.96
CA ASN A 220 21.40 -25.81 26.03
C ASN A 220 20.12 -26.20 25.30
N SER A 221 20.08 -27.35 24.61
CA SER A 221 18.88 -27.80 23.91
C SER A 221 17.81 -28.22 24.92
N VAL A 222 16.80 -27.36 25.12
CA VAL A 222 15.67 -27.57 26.02
C VAL A 222 14.35 -27.46 25.28
N SER A 223 13.28 -28.00 25.86
CA SER A 223 11.95 -27.96 25.23
C SER A 223 11.31 -26.56 25.32
N ILE A 224 10.78 -26.10 24.20
CA ILE A 224 9.96 -24.90 24.01
C ILE A 224 8.81 -25.33 23.11
N SER A 225 7.75 -25.87 23.73
CA SER A 225 6.59 -26.39 23.01
C SER A 225 5.66 -25.29 22.47
N ASP A 226 5.69 -24.11 23.08
CA ASP A 226 4.94 -22.92 22.66
C ASP A 226 5.75 -21.66 23.04
N ILE A 227 6.09 -20.84 22.06
CA ILE A 227 6.89 -19.61 22.27
C ILE A 227 6.13 -18.53 23.05
N ARG A 228 4.80 -18.64 23.18
CA ARG A 228 3.94 -17.72 23.94
C ARG A 228 3.90 -18.03 25.44
N ALA A 229 4.38 -19.21 25.84
CA ALA A 229 4.44 -19.57 27.25
C ALA A 229 5.50 -18.73 27.99
N PRO A 230 5.37 -18.53 29.31
CA PRO A 230 6.45 -17.93 30.11
C PRO A 230 7.73 -18.76 30.01
N MET A 231 8.83 -18.13 29.62
CA MET A 231 10.14 -18.80 29.44
C MET A 231 10.97 -18.76 30.72
N ASP A 232 11.62 -19.88 31.05
CA ASP A 232 12.64 -19.94 32.10
C ASP A 232 14.04 -19.48 31.62
N ALA A 233 15.02 -19.51 32.51
CA ALA A 233 16.38 -19.06 32.18
C ALA A 233 17.09 -19.96 31.14
N ALA A 234 16.80 -21.26 31.10
CA ALA A 234 17.41 -22.18 30.15
C ALA A 234 16.81 -22.01 28.75
N GLN A 235 15.49 -21.84 28.67
CA GLN A 235 14.80 -21.55 27.42
C GLN A 235 15.24 -20.21 26.83
N ASN A 236 15.35 -19.17 27.66
CA ASN A 236 15.89 -17.87 27.24
C ASN A 236 17.33 -17.98 26.71
N ALA A 237 18.19 -18.77 27.37
CA ALA A 237 19.55 -19.00 26.91
C ALA A 237 19.62 -19.74 25.55
N MET A 238 18.72 -20.70 25.32
CA MET A 238 18.59 -21.38 24.02
C MET A 238 18.15 -20.41 22.92
N LEU A 239 17.17 -19.53 23.20
CA LEU A 239 16.71 -18.50 22.25
C LEU A 239 17.80 -17.46 21.96
N ASP A 240 18.57 -17.03 22.96
CA ASP A 240 19.71 -16.12 22.77
C ASP A 240 20.81 -16.77 21.91
N GLN A 241 21.04 -18.09 22.08
CA GLN A 241 21.96 -18.84 21.24
C GLN A 241 21.42 -18.99 19.80
N ALA A 242 20.12 -19.24 19.63
CA ALA A 242 19.48 -19.29 18.32
C ALA A 242 19.62 -17.95 17.58
N GLY A 243 19.46 -16.83 18.30
CA GLY A 243 19.72 -15.49 17.77
C GLY A 243 21.17 -15.27 17.39
N SER A 244 22.12 -15.78 18.18
CA SER A 244 23.55 -15.68 17.85
C SER A 244 23.91 -16.48 16.59
N ILE A 245 23.34 -17.67 16.40
CA ILE A 245 23.49 -18.47 15.18
C ILE A 245 22.91 -17.73 13.97
N LEU A 246 21.71 -17.17 14.12
CA LEU A 246 21.07 -16.40 13.07
C LEU A 246 21.91 -15.20 12.66
N ALA A 247 22.36 -14.39 13.62
CA ALA A 247 23.24 -13.24 13.37
C ALA A 247 24.52 -13.66 12.63
N GLN A 248 25.17 -14.74 13.04
CA GLN A 248 26.37 -15.24 12.36
C GLN A 248 26.07 -15.66 10.92
N SER A 249 24.98 -16.40 10.70
CA SER A 249 24.60 -16.84 9.33
C SER A 249 24.38 -15.65 8.38
N THR A 250 23.75 -14.58 8.86
CA THR A 250 23.53 -13.37 8.06
C THR A 250 24.85 -12.63 7.80
N ALA A 251 25.76 -12.60 8.78
CA ALA A 251 27.09 -12.02 8.61
C ALA A 251 27.92 -12.78 7.57
N ASP A 252 27.86 -14.11 7.56
CA ASP A 252 28.55 -14.95 6.57
C ASP A 252 28.02 -14.72 5.14
N ILE A 253 26.71 -14.47 4.98
CA ILE A 253 26.13 -14.05 3.70
C ILE A 253 26.70 -12.69 3.28
N LEU A 254 26.75 -11.71 4.18
CA LEU A 254 27.33 -10.39 3.86
C LEU A 254 28.81 -10.48 3.50
N ASP A 255 29.58 -11.34 4.16
CA ASP A 255 30.98 -11.57 3.82
C ASP A 255 31.12 -12.21 2.43
N ALA A 256 30.19 -13.09 2.05
CA ALA A 256 30.13 -13.61 0.69
C ALA A 256 29.82 -12.53 -0.35
N VAL A 257 28.86 -11.65 -0.06
CA VAL A 257 28.51 -10.50 -0.91
C VAL A 257 29.67 -9.52 -1.03
N ARG A 258 30.31 -9.13 0.08
CA ARG A 258 31.48 -8.23 0.09
C ARG A 258 32.64 -8.80 -0.71
N ALA A 259 32.93 -10.08 -0.55
CA ALA A 259 33.99 -10.75 -1.30
C ALA A 259 33.71 -10.76 -2.80
N GLU A 260 32.45 -10.93 -3.22
CA GLU A 260 32.05 -10.89 -4.64
C GLU A 260 32.02 -9.47 -5.21
N ALA A 261 31.57 -8.49 -4.41
CA ALA A 261 31.53 -7.07 -4.79
C ALA A 261 32.94 -6.51 -5.04
N GLY A 262 33.94 -6.97 -4.28
CA GLY A 262 35.32 -6.53 -4.39
C GLY A 262 35.45 -5.04 -4.03
N VAL A 263 35.75 -4.20 -5.02
CA VAL A 263 35.86 -2.74 -4.85
C VAL A 263 34.60 -1.98 -5.27
N ALA A 264 33.58 -2.68 -5.78
CA ALA A 264 32.33 -2.06 -6.19
C ALA A 264 31.58 -1.49 -4.96
N PRO A 265 30.90 -0.33 -5.09
CA PRO A 265 30.04 0.18 -4.03
C PRO A 265 28.97 -0.83 -3.65
N LEU A 266 28.88 -1.12 -2.35
CA LEU A 266 27.95 -2.06 -1.74
C LEU A 266 27.22 -1.39 -0.58
N GLU A 267 25.90 -1.56 -0.55
CA GLU A 267 25.03 -1.27 0.58
C GLU A 267 24.36 -2.58 1.03
N THR A 268 24.48 -2.93 2.31
CA THR A 268 23.87 -4.13 2.89
C THR A 268 22.64 -3.79 3.71
N LEU A 269 21.54 -4.50 3.47
CA LEU A 269 20.26 -4.24 4.10
C LEU A 269 19.75 -5.50 4.83
N LEU A 270 18.97 -5.31 5.89
CA LEU A 270 18.34 -6.39 6.65
C LEU A 270 16.83 -6.16 6.72
N LEU A 271 16.03 -7.18 6.43
CA LEU A 271 14.59 -7.15 6.70
C LEU A 271 14.27 -7.66 8.12
N ALA A 272 13.43 -6.94 8.85
CA ALA A 272 12.84 -7.42 10.11
C ALA A 272 11.31 -7.32 10.07
N TYR A 273 10.65 -8.48 10.15
CA TYR A 273 9.19 -8.59 10.22
C TYR A 273 8.68 -8.45 11.66
N LEU A 274 8.29 -7.23 12.03
CA LEU A 274 8.01 -6.87 13.42
C LEU A 274 6.82 -7.60 14.06
N PRO A 275 5.69 -7.88 13.37
CA PRO A 275 4.51 -8.45 13.99
C PRO A 275 4.75 -9.79 14.70
N THR A 276 5.47 -10.72 14.06
CA THR A 276 5.82 -12.00 14.71
C THR A 276 7.00 -11.86 15.66
N ILE A 277 7.97 -11.01 15.34
CA ILE A 277 9.20 -10.86 16.14
C ILE A 277 8.91 -10.19 17.50
N LEU A 278 7.97 -9.24 17.51
CA LEU A 278 7.60 -8.40 18.64
C LEU A 278 6.17 -8.67 19.12
N ASP A 279 5.66 -9.87 18.86
CA ASP A 279 4.37 -10.33 19.35
C ASP A 279 4.32 -10.18 20.89
N GLU A 280 3.30 -9.46 21.38
CA GLU A 280 3.09 -9.22 22.81
C GLU A 280 2.78 -10.52 23.56
N GLU A 281 2.22 -11.54 22.89
CA GLU A 281 2.00 -12.87 23.46
C GLU A 281 3.28 -13.71 23.52
N ALA A 282 4.29 -13.40 22.71
CA ALA A 282 5.56 -14.12 22.65
C ALA A 282 6.78 -13.20 22.89
N PRO A 283 6.89 -12.54 24.07
CA PRO A 283 7.83 -11.44 24.31
C PRO A 283 9.30 -11.83 24.18
N GLU A 284 9.63 -13.12 24.28
CA GLU A 284 11.00 -13.65 24.18
C GLU A 284 11.38 -14.09 22.74
N ALA A 285 10.44 -14.12 21.78
CA ALA A 285 10.72 -14.48 20.37
C ALA A 285 11.82 -13.59 19.74
N LYS A 286 11.86 -12.30 20.10
CA LYS A 286 12.90 -11.34 19.70
C LYS A 286 14.33 -11.74 20.07
N ARG A 287 14.53 -12.67 21.01
CA ARG A 287 15.87 -13.21 21.32
C ARG A 287 16.42 -14.01 20.14
N ALA A 288 15.58 -14.84 19.55
CA ALA A 288 15.93 -15.68 18.41
C ALA A 288 15.85 -14.92 17.08
N ASN A 289 14.85 -14.04 16.90
CA ASN A 289 14.54 -13.44 15.60
C ASN A 289 14.82 -11.93 15.48
N LEU A 290 15.34 -11.28 16.52
CA LEU A 290 15.89 -9.92 16.45
C LEU A 290 17.19 -9.83 17.26
N PRO A 291 18.19 -10.64 16.94
CA PRO A 291 19.41 -10.74 17.74
C PRO A 291 20.17 -9.42 17.79
N VAL A 292 20.79 -9.15 18.95
CA VAL A 292 21.63 -7.95 19.15
C VAL A 292 22.87 -7.93 18.24
N GLY A 293 23.25 -9.08 17.65
CA GLY A 293 24.30 -9.15 16.64
C GLY A 293 23.98 -8.39 15.35
N TRP A 294 22.70 -8.02 15.13
CA TRP A 294 22.29 -7.14 14.04
C TRP A 294 22.36 -5.65 14.37
N ALA A 295 22.70 -5.29 15.61
CA ALA A 295 22.79 -3.89 16.02
C ALA A 295 23.79 -3.13 15.13
N SER A 296 23.51 -1.84 14.91
CA SER A 296 24.33 -0.99 14.07
C SER A 296 25.79 -1.00 14.56
N PRO A 297 26.79 -1.17 13.66
CA PRO A 297 26.69 -1.05 12.20
C PRO A 297 26.74 -2.40 11.45
N ALA A 298 26.11 -3.47 11.95
CA ALA A 298 26.17 -4.79 11.27
C ALA A 298 25.67 -4.75 9.81
N PHE A 299 24.63 -3.94 9.55
CA PHE A 299 24.12 -3.62 8.22
C PHE A 299 24.22 -2.11 7.96
N ASP A 300 24.14 -1.71 6.69
CA ASP A 300 24.06 -0.31 6.32
C ASP A 300 22.67 0.25 6.64
N ILE A 301 21.62 -0.50 6.31
CA ILE A 301 20.21 -0.13 6.48
C ILE A 301 19.42 -1.23 7.18
N LEU A 302 18.57 -0.85 8.14
CA LEU A 302 17.55 -1.71 8.72
C LEU A 302 16.20 -1.46 8.01
N GLN A 303 15.60 -2.47 7.40
CA GLN A 303 14.29 -2.36 6.78
C GLN A 303 13.24 -3.00 7.70
N LEU A 304 12.23 -2.22 8.06
CA LEU A 304 11.18 -2.63 8.98
C LEU A 304 9.89 -2.90 8.20
N GLU A 305 9.29 -4.05 8.46
CA GLU A 305 8.03 -4.48 7.87
C GLU A 305 7.04 -4.86 8.97
N ASP A 306 5.80 -4.40 8.83
CA ASP A 306 4.77 -4.60 9.85
C ASP A 306 3.35 -4.72 9.29
N TYR A 307 3.24 -5.37 8.13
CA TYR A 307 1.99 -5.37 7.38
C TYR A 307 0.80 -5.96 8.13
N ASP A 308 0.96 -6.92 9.05
CA ASP A 308 -0.19 -7.43 9.82
C ASP A 308 -0.86 -6.32 10.64
N TRP A 309 -0.06 -5.41 11.21
CA TRP A 309 -0.57 -4.27 11.95
C TRP A 309 -1.19 -3.24 11.01
N VAL A 310 -0.60 -3.00 9.84
CA VAL A 310 -1.18 -2.09 8.83
C VAL A 310 -2.50 -2.62 8.29
N ILE A 311 -2.57 -3.91 7.94
CA ILE A 311 -3.80 -4.59 7.49
C ILE A 311 -4.88 -4.44 8.56
N ALA A 312 -4.55 -4.64 9.84
CA ALA A 312 -5.47 -4.47 10.95
C ALA A 312 -5.82 -3.00 11.30
N GLY A 313 -5.11 -2.01 10.72
CA GLY A 313 -5.24 -0.60 11.08
C GLY A 313 -4.64 -0.23 12.45
N ASP A 314 -3.81 -1.10 13.03
CA ASP A 314 -3.13 -0.87 14.31
C ASP A 314 -1.83 -0.06 14.14
N HIS A 315 -1.99 1.21 13.77
CA HIS A 315 -0.87 2.14 13.66
C HIS A 315 -0.15 2.40 15.00
N ALA A 316 -0.78 2.05 16.13
CA ALA A 316 -0.15 2.18 17.43
C ALA A 316 0.89 1.07 17.66
N ALA A 317 0.62 -0.17 17.22
CA ALA A 317 1.58 -1.26 17.22
C ALA A 317 2.79 -0.94 16.32
N THR A 318 2.57 -0.42 15.11
CA THR A 318 3.64 0.10 14.22
C THR A 318 4.60 1.02 14.94
N ARG A 319 4.08 2.08 15.60
CA ARG A 319 4.94 3.03 16.33
C ARG A 319 5.74 2.36 17.44
N ARG A 320 5.09 1.53 18.27
CA ARG A 320 5.76 0.82 19.37
C ARG A 320 6.83 -0.14 18.85
N GLY A 321 6.54 -0.87 17.77
CA GLY A 321 7.45 -1.84 17.17
C GLY A 321 8.69 -1.17 16.59
N ILE A 322 8.52 -0.08 15.83
CA ILE A 322 9.63 0.71 15.27
C ILE A 322 10.50 1.29 16.40
N ASP A 323 9.89 1.86 17.44
CA ASP A 323 10.63 2.42 18.58
C ASP A 323 11.45 1.34 19.29
N LEU A 324 10.86 0.15 19.52
CA LEU A 324 11.54 -0.95 20.17
C LEU A 324 12.68 -1.53 19.30
N ALA A 325 12.47 -1.70 18.00
CA ALA A 325 13.51 -2.13 17.07
C ALA A 325 14.66 -1.11 17.01
N THR A 326 14.32 0.18 16.96
CA THR A 326 15.28 1.29 17.01
C THR A 326 16.09 1.28 18.29
N GLN A 327 15.44 1.14 19.45
CA GLN A 327 16.12 1.08 20.74
C GLN A 327 17.03 -0.14 20.85
N ARG A 328 16.58 -1.29 20.33
CA ARG A 328 17.29 -2.56 20.43
C ARG A 328 18.51 -2.64 19.51
N LEU A 329 18.40 -2.14 18.28
CA LEU A 329 19.43 -2.29 17.25
C LEU A 329 20.20 -0.99 16.95
N GLY A 330 19.72 0.17 17.39
CA GLY A 330 20.47 1.43 17.34
C GLY A 330 20.62 2.06 15.95
N TYR A 331 19.80 1.69 14.96
CA TYR A 331 19.79 2.34 13.65
C TYR A 331 19.04 3.68 13.76
N PRO A 332 19.62 4.82 13.38
CA PRO A 332 18.89 6.09 13.34
C PRO A 332 17.83 6.09 12.22
N PRO A 333 16.79 6.95 12.28
CA PRO A 333 15.72 6.98 11.26
C PRO A 333 16.21 7.12 9.81
N ASN A 334 17.28 7.88 9.58
CA ASN A 334 17.89 8.04 8.26
C ASN A 334 18.66 6.79 7.74
N ARG A 335 18.72 5.72 8.53
CA ARG A 335 19.25 4.41 8.16
C ARG A 335 18.20 3.31 8.37
N GLN A 336 16.92 3.70 8.32
CA GLN A 336 15.79 2.79 8.36
C GLN A 336 14.93 2.95 7.11
N HIS A 337 14.57 1.85 6.46
CA HIS A 337 13.54 1.85 5.42
C HIS A 337 12.27 1.20 5.94
N TYR A 338 11.15 1.40 5.25
CA TYR A 338 9.85 0.93 5.71
C TYR A 338 9.06 0.21 4.60
N PHE A 339 8.42 -0.90 4.93
CA PHE A 339 7.48 -1.59 4.05
C PHE A 339 6.05 -1.34 4.56
N SER A 340 5.23 -0.68 3.76
CA SER A 340 3.88 -0.26 4.17
C SER A 340 2.84 -1.38 4.11
N GLY A 341 3.19 -2.57 3.63
CA GLY A 341 2.33 -3.76 3.57
C GLY A 341 1.76 -4.09 2.20
N PHE A 342 0.79 -5.01 2.17
CA PHE A 342 0.18 -5.56 0.93
C PHE A 342 -1.27 -6.04 1.08
N THR A 343 -1.97 -6.12 -0.06
CA THR A 343 -3.38 -6.55 -0.14
C THR A 343 -3.52 -7.92 -0.85
N LEU A 344 -3.59 -9.01 -0.08
CA LEU A 344 -3.63 -10.36 -0.64
C LEU A 344 -4.85 -10.61 -1.53
N THR A 345 -6.06 -10.29 -1.04
CA THR A 345 -7.33 -10.60 -1.72
C THR A 345 -7.87 -9.39 -2.47
N PRO A 346 -8.38 -9.54 -3.71
CA PRO A 346 -9.08 -8.46 -4.39
C PRO A 346 -10.33 -8.02 -3.62
N GLY A 347 -10.54 -6.70 -3.47
CA GLY A 347 -11.72 -6.12 -2.82
C GLY A 347 -11.56 -5.79 -1.34
N ASP A 348 -10.41 -6.08 -0.72
CA ASP A 348 -10.07 -5.60 0.62
C ASP A 348 -9.55 -4.15 0.56
N ASP A 349 -10.32 -3.24 -0.06
CA ASP A 349 -9.89 -1.89 -0.42
C ASP A 349 -9.51 -1.02 0.80
N PHE A 350 -10.04 -1.35 1.97
CA PHE A 350 -9.69 -0.69 3.23
C PHE A 350 -8.20 -0.85 3.58
N ILE A 351 -7.55 -1.95 3.14
CA ILE A 351 -6.12 -2.17 3.36
C ILE A 351 -5.31 -1.11 2.62
N TRP A 352 -5.69 -0.74 1.39
CA TRP A 352 -5.03 0.33 0.64
C TRP A 352 -5.12 1.68 1.37
N ALA A 353 -6.24 1.97 2.03
CA ALA A 353 -6.39 3.18 2.85
C ALA A 353 -5.46 3.15 4.08
N ASN A 354 -5.36 2.01 4.76
CA ASN A 354 -4.44 1.84 5.89
C ASN A 354 -2.97 1.99 5.45
N MET A 355 -2.61 1.43 4.30
CA MET A 355 -1.28 1.55 3.70
C MET A 355 -0.96 3.00 3.34
N ALA A 356 -1.88 3.74 2.73
CA ALA A 356 -1.69 5.16 2.42
C ALA A 356 -1.40 5.99 3.68
N ARG A 357 -2.08 5.69 4.80
CA ARG A 357 -1.77 6.30 6.09
C ARG A 357 -0.40 5.88 6.63
N ALA A 358 -0.04 4.60 6.52
CA ALA A 358 1.26 4.10 6.97
C ALA A 358 2.43 4.74 6.19
N ILE A 359 2.24 4.98 4.89
CA ILE A 359 3.17 5.72 4.02
C ILE A 359 3.36 7.15 4.55
N ARG A 360 2.26 7.89 4.78
CA ARG A 360 2.33 9.26 5.35
C ARG A 360 3.03 9.29 6.70
N ASP A 361 2.68 8.37 7.59
CA ASP A 361 3.32 8.27 8.90
C ASP A 361 4.83 8.01 8.75
N ALA A 362 5.26 7.24 7.75
CA ALA A 362 6.68 7.00 7.46
C ALA A 362 7.38 8.22 6.86
N GLN A 363 6.72 8.96 5.96
CA GLN A 363 7.24 10.23 5.42
C GLN A 363 7.45 11.26 6.54
N LEU A 364 6.47 11.42 7.45
CA LEU A 364 6.56 12.33 8.60
C LEU A 364 7.70 11.98 9.56
N ARG A 365 8.09 10.70 9.65
CA ARG A 365 9.26 10.25 10.42
C ARG A 365 10.59 10.54 9.70
N GLY A 366 10.56 10.94 8.43
CA GLY A 366 11.75 11.14 7.61
C GLY A 366 12.39 9.84 7.13
N THR A 367 11.60 8.76 6.96
CA THR A 367 12.07 7.48 6.42
C THR A 367 12.56 7.68 4.97
N PRO A 368 13.82 7.38 4.63
CA PRO A 368 14.37 7.65 3.29
C PRO A 368 13.73 6.87 2.14
N GLU A 369 13.45 5.57 2.35
CA GLU A 369 12.81 4.73 1.34
C GLU A 369 11.62 3.97 1.94
N ILE A 370 10.47 4.12 1.30
CA ILE A 370 9.20 3.50 1.69
C ILE A 370 8.74 2.62 0.54
N PHE A 371 8.44 1.36 0.83
CA PHE A 371 8.11 0.32 -0.15
C PHE A 371 6.65 -0.10 -0.04
N VAL A 372 5.98 -0.13 -1.18
CA VAL A 372 4.67 -0.80 -1.32
C VAL A 372 4.91 -2.24 -1.76
N TRP A 373 4.39 -3.21 -0.99
CA TRP A 373 4.36 -4.62 -1.36
C TRP A 373 2.95 -4.95 -1.89
N ALA A 374 2.77 -5.56 -3.06
CA ALA A 374 3.71 -5.69 -4.14
C ALA A 374 3.08 -5.24 -5.46
N LEU A 375 3.93 -5.04 -6.47
CA LEU A 375 3.52 -4.63 -7.81
C LEU A 375 2.35 -5.44 -8.40
N PRO A 376 2.25 -6.78 -8.24
CA PRO A 376 1.12 -7.54 -8.77
C PRO A 376 -0.23 -7.08 -8.20
N GLN A 377 -0.31 -6.82 -6.89
CA GLN A 377 -1.53 -6.37 -6.21
C GLN A 377 -1.85 -4.93 -6.60
N VAL A 378 -0.83 -4.06 -6.66
CA VAL A 378 -1.00 -2.67 -7.15
C VAL A 378 -1.55 -2.66 -8.58
N ALA A 379 -1.01 -3.48 -9.47
CA ALA A 379 -1.46 -3.58 -10.85
C ALA A 379 -2.85 -4.23 -10.99
N ARG A 380 -3.19 -5.18 -10.12
CA ARG A 380 -4.49 -5.83 -10.06
C ARG A 380 -5.59 -4.87 -9.64
N ASP A 381 -5.34 -4.10 -8.58
CA ASP A 381 -6.35 -3.26 -7.92
C ASP A 381 -6.32 -1.81 -8.42
N GLY A 382 -5.30 -1.42 -9.19
CA GLY A 382 -5.17 -0.06 -9.73
C GLY A 382 -4.79 0.99 -8.69
N PHE A 383 -4.08 0.59 -7.62
CA PHE A 383 -3.68 1.51 -6.55
C PHE A 383 -2.73 2.59 -7.10
N THR A 384 -3.09 3.85 -6.87
CA THR A 384 -2.28 5.03 -7.17
C THR A 384 -2.18 5.89 -5.93
N TYR A 385 -0.98 6.38 -5.65
CA TYR A 385 -0.69 7.21 -4.48
C TYR A 385 -0.34 8.62 -4.94
N PHE A 386 -1.01 9.61 -4.34
CA PHE A 386 -0.78 11.03 -4.54
C PHE A 386 -0.40 11.62 -3.18
N ASP A 387 0.68 12.40 -3.15
CA ASP A 387 1.14 13.06 -1.93
C ASP A 387 0.24 14.27 -1.64
N GLU A 388 -0.46 14.25 -0.51
CA GLU A 388 -1.40 15.29 -0.09
C GLU A 388 -0.68 16.64 0.18
N GLU A 389 0.66 16.69 0.28
CA GLU A 389 1.38 17.97 0.36
C GLU A 389 1.30 18.78 -0.95
N ASP A 390 1.13 18.15 -2.11
CA ASP A 390 0.82 18.85 -3.37
C ASP A 390 -0.62 19.42 -3.39
N ASP A 391 -1.51 18.95 -2.48
CA ASP A 391 -2.89 19.43 -2.32
C ASP A 391 -3.00 20.64 -1.36
N LEU A 392 -1.90 21.13 -0.77
CA LEU A 392 -1.87 22.44 -0.09
C LEU A 392 -1.90 23.63 -1.07
N LEU A 393 -2.46 23.42 -2.27
CA LEU A 393 -2.83 24.45 -3.21
C LEU A 393 -4.08 25.25 -2.79
N ASN A 394 -4.48 25.31 -1.51
CA ASN A 394 -5.71 25.99 -1.08
C ASN A 394 -6.86 25.67 -2.07
N GLU A 395 -7.20 24.39 -2.18
CA GLU A 395 -8.14 23.84 -3.16
C GLU A 395 -9.56 24.39 -3.02
N PHE A 396 -9.84 25.14 -1.94
CA PHE A 396 -11.14 25.73 -1.65
C PHE A 396 -10.99 27.18 -1.19
N ASP A 397 -11.51 28.12 -1.97
CA ASP A 397 -11.71 29.49 -1.51
C ASP A 397 -13.10 29.56 -0.85
N ASP A 398 -13.17 29.88 0.46
CA ASP A 398 -14.46 30.02 1.18
C ASP A 398 -15.18 31.33 0.81
N VAL A 399 -15.63 31.39 -0.44
CA VAL A 399 -16.41 32.47 -1.03
C VAL A 399 -17.57 31.86 -1.82
N ARG A 400 -18.70 32.55 -1.85
CA ARG A 400 -19.85 32.14 -2.65
C ARG A 400 -19.72 32.56 -4.10
N PHE A 401 -20.31 31.77 -5.00
CA PHE A 401 -20.48 32.16 -6.39
C PHE A 401 -21.12 33.57 -6.48
N PRO A 402 -20.54 34.48 -7.28
CA PRO A 402 -20.69 35.91 -7.01
C PRO A 402 -21.91 36.55 -7.68
N ILE A 403 -22.68 35.79 -8.46
CA ILE A 403 -23.82 36.30 -9.23
C ILE A 403 -25.06 35.45 -8.99
N ALA A 404 -26.24 36.07 -9.15
CA ALA A 404 -27.50 35.36 -9.06
C ALA A 404 -27.63 34.32 -10.19
N ILE A 405 -28.18 33.16 -9.86
CA ILE A 405 -28.39 32.08 -10.80
C ILE A 405 -29.49 32.47 -11.80
N GLY A 406 -29.20 32.33 -13.09
CA GLY A 406 -30.17 32.63 -14.15
C GLY A 406 -31.38 31.70 -14.11
N ARG A 407 -32.54 32.18 -14.59
CA ARG A 407 -33.80 31.39 -14.61
C ARG A 407 -33.72 30.06 -15.37
N GLY A 408 -32.69 29.84 -16.20
CA GLY A 408 -32.53 28.59 -16.95
C GLY A 408 -31.56 27.58 -16.33
N ALA A 409 -30.99 27.85 -15.15
CA ALA A 409 -29.89 27.04 -14.63
C ALA A 409 -30.29 25.56 -14.50
N THR A 410 -29.38 24.67 -14.90
CA THR A 410 -29.62 23.23 -14.85
C THR A 410 -28.80 22.60 -13.75
N VAL A 411 -29.36 21.59 -13.08
CA VAL A 411 -28.65 20.66 -12.19
C VAL A 411 -28.76 19.26 -12.77
N SER A 412 -27.67 18.50 -12.74
CA SER A 412 -27.60 17.13 -13.25
C SER A 412 -26.88 16.23 -12.25
N PRO A 413 -27.61 15.46 -11.43
CA PRO A 413 -27.03 14.43 -10.58
C PRO A 413 -26.56 13.21 -11.39
N LYS A 414 -25.36 12.69 -11.10
CA LYS A 414 -24.76 11.55 -11.81
C LYS A 414 -24.20 10.50 -10.85
N PHE A 415 -24.51 9.23 -11.12
CA PHE A 415 -23.90 8.07 -10.46
C PHE A 415 -22.94 7.33 -11.41
N SER A 416 -21.99 6.57 -10.86
CA SER A 416 -21.20 5.59 -11.60
C SER A 416 -21.74 4.19 -11.30
N THR A 417 -22.21 3.48 -12.33
CA THR A 417 -22.69 2.10 -12.19
C THR A 417 -22.18 1.25 -13.34
N GLY A 418 -21.33 0.28 -13.04
CA GLY A 418 -20.91 -0.76 -13.98
C GLY A 418 -22.05 -1.74 -14.22
N ILE A 419 -22.45 -1.92 -15.49
CA ILE A 419 -23.48 -2.88 -15.90
C ILE A 419 -22.82 -3.97 -16.73
N VAL A 420 -22.89 -5.21 -16.25
CA VAL A 420 -22.42 -6.40 -16.98
C VAL A 420 -23.62 -7.23 -17.38
N THR A 421 -23.85 -7.35 -18.69
CA THR A 421 -24.86 -8.25 -19.24
C THR A 421 -24.24 -9.62 -19.51
N THR A 422 -24.74 -10.65 -18.83
CA THR A 422 -24.31 -12.03 -19.03
C THR A 422 -24.83 -12.58 -20.38
N LEU A 423 -24.19 -13.63 -20.90
CA LEU A 423 -24.61 -14.32 -22.13
C LEU A 423 -26.05 -14.87 -22.08
N SER A 424 -26.62 -15.01 -20.88
CA SER A 424 -28.01 -15.43 -20.67
C SER A 424 -29.04 -14.29 -20.78
N GLY A 425 -28.58 -13.05 -20.99
CA GLY A 425 -29.42 -11.84 -21.00
C GLY A 425 -29.65 -11.21 -19.62
N HIS A 426 -29.16 -11.80 -18.53
CA HIS A 426 -29.27 -11.22 -17.19
C HIS A 426 -28.22 -10.13 -16.95
N GLU A 427 -28.61 -9.03 -16.32
CA GLU A 427 -27.71 -7.94 -15.92
C GLU A 427 -27.26 -8.07 -14.47
N ARG A 428 -25.98 -7.82 -14.23
CA ARG A 428 -25.42 -7.53 -12.90
C ARG A 428 -25.00 -6.06 -12.87
N ARG A 429 -25.38 -5.35 -11.81
CA ARG A 429 -25.09 -3.91 -11.63
C ARG A 429 -24.20 -3.74 -10.41
N ASN A 430 -23.12 -2.98 -10.54
CA ASN A 430 -22.23 -2.60 -9.45
C ASN A 430 -22.22 -1.07 -9.36
N SER A 431 -22.63 -0.50 -8.22
CA SER A 431 -22.57 0.95 -8.03
C SER A 431 -21.18 1.31 -7.51
N ASP A 432 -20.38 2.00 -8.32
CA ASP A 432 -19.02 2.37 -7.92
C ASP A 432 -19.02 3.59 -6.99
N TRP A 433 -20.07 4.42 -7.06
CA TRP A 433 -20.26 5.58 -6.18
C TRP A 433 -21.46 5.37 -5.25
N ALA A 434 -21.26 5.66 -3.97
CA ALA A 434 -22.31 5.66 -2.96
C ALA A 434 -23.17 6.94 -2.99
N ASP A 435 -22.61 8.05 -3.51
CA ASP A 435 -23.27 9.34 -3.60
C ASP A 435 -23.22 9.90 -5.04
N ALA A 436 -24.24 10.66 -5.42
CA ALA A 436 -24.27 11.31 -6.73
C ALA A 436 -23.26 12.45 -6.78
N ARG A 437 -22.61 12.65 -7.94
CA ARG A 437 -21.87 13.88 -8.24
C ARG A 437 -22.76 14.84 -9.00
N LEU A 438 -22.84 16.10 -8.55
CA LEU A 438 -23.64 17.13 -9.20
C LEU A 438 -22.83 17.88 -10.27
N GLU A 439 -23.47 18.12 -11.41
CA GLU A 439 -23.04 19.09 -12.43
C GLU A 439 -24.08 20.21 -12.54
N PHE A 440 -23.62 21.45 -12.66
CA PHE A 440 -24.47 22.64 -12.78
C PHE A 440 -24.13 23.45 -14.03
N ASP A 441 -25.12 24.12 -14.58
CA ASP A 441 -24.90 25.26 -15.47
C ASP A 441 -25.49 26.53 -14.82
N ALA A 442 -24.61 27.41 -14.34
CA ALA A 442 -25.00 28.69 -13.73
C ALA A 442 -25.25 29.80 -14.77
N GLY A 443 -25.01 29.51 -16.06
CA GLY A 443 -24.91 30.46 -17.16
C GLY A 443 -26.18 30.91 -17.91
N PRO A 444 -27.35 30.25 -17.88
CA PRO A 444 -28.36 30.56 -18.90
C PRO A 444 -29.16 31.83 -18.57
N GLY A 445 -28.77 32.95 -19.18
CA GLY A 445 -29.56 34.17 -19.32
C GLY A 445 -28.75 35.42 -19.64
N ILE A 446 -29.43 36.45 -20.17
CA ILE A 446 -28.86 37.78 -20.43
C ILE A 446 -28.28 38.35 -19.12
N ARG A 447 -27.04 38.88 -19.14
CA ARG A 447 -26.35 39.46 -17.97
C ARG A 447 -25.94 40.90 -18.23
N SER A 448 -25.93 41.69 -17.16
CA SER A 448 -25.39 43.05 -17.18
C SER A 448 -23.86 43.03 -17.33
N GLU A 449 -23.28 44.10 -17.86
CA GLU A 449 -21.81 44.20 -18.00
C GLU A 449 -21.08 44.10 -16.65
N GLU A 450 -21.70 44.58 -15.57
CA GLU A 450 -21.18 44.52 -14.21
C GLU A 450 -21.08 43.08 -13.68
N GLU A 451 -22.10 42.26 -13.93
CA GLU A 451 -22.10 40.83 -13.58
C GLU A 451 -21.03 40.05 -14.37
N LEU A 452 -20.83 40.39 -15.65
CA LEU A 452 -19.77 39.78 -16.48
C LEU A 452 -18.38 40.09 -15.92
N ARG A 453 -18.11 41.36 -15.58
CA ARG A 453 -16.84 41.77 -14.98
C ARG A 453 -16.61 41.05 -13.64
N THR A 454 -17.66 40.89 -12.85
CA THR A 454 -17.64 40.17 -11.57
C THR A 454 -17.30 38.69 -11.77
N LEU A 455 -17.94 38.02 -12.73
CA LEU A 455 -17.65 36.61 -13.03
C LEU A 455 -16.23 36.41 -13.58
N ILE A 456 -15.76 37.27 -14.48
CA ILE A 456 -14.39 37.19 -15.02
C ILE A 456 -13.36 37.37 -13.90
N ALA A 457 -13.56 38.35 -13.02
CA ALA A 457 -12.69 38.55 -11.86
C ALA A 457 -12.70 37.32 -10.94
N PHE A 458 -13.88 36.74 -10.71
CA PHE A 458 -14.04 35.55 -9.88
C PHE A 458 -13.37 34.32 -10.49
N PHE A 459 -13.53 34.08 -11.79
CA PHE A 459 -12.89 32.98 -12.52
C PHE A 459 -11.36 33.08 -12.48
N ARG A 460 -10.81 34.28 -12.71
CA ARG A 460 -9.35 34.51 -12.66
C ARG A 460 -8.77 34.30 -11.27
N ALA A 461 -9.50 34.72 -10.24
CA ALA A 461 -9.06 34.53 -8.85
C ALA A 461 -9.06 33.04 -8.43
N ARG A 462 -9.93 32.23 -9.03
CA ARG A 462 -9.98 30.75 -8.86
C ARG A 462 -9.02 29.97 -9.77
N ARG A 463 -8.36 30.66 -10.72
CA ARG A 463 -7.46 30.05 -11.71
C ARG A 463 -8.14 28.93 -12.52
N GLY A 464 -9.36 29.18 -12.99
CA GLY A 464 -10.13 28.18 -13.73
C GLY A 464 -10.63 27.06 -12.82
N SER A 465 -10.31 25.82 -13.15
CA SER A 465 -10.75 24.61 -12.44
C SER A 465 -9.96 24.34 -11.16
N ALA A 466 -8.88 25.07 -10.90
CA ALA A 466 -7.93 24.75 -9.84
C ALA A 466 -8.44 24.98 -8.40
N LYS A 467 -9.47 25.82 -8.20
CA LYS A 467 -10.02 26.12 -6.88
C LYS A 467 -11.52 25.97 -6.84
N ALA A 468 -12.00 25.18 -5.88
CA ALA A 468 -13.40 25.07 -5.52
C ALA A 468 -13.86 26.27 -4.66
N PHE A 469 -15.18 26.43 -4.59
CA PHE A 469 -15.86 27.51 -3.88
C PHE A 469 -17.31 27.08 -3.56
N ARG A 470 -18.02 27.89 -2.76
CA ARG A 470 -19.40 27.61 -2.38
C ARG A 470 -20.38 27.94 -3.49
N PHE A 471 -21.29 27.03 -3.80
CA PHE A 471 -22.42 27.25 -4.70
C PHE A 471 -23.73 26.81 -4.04
N THR A 472 -24.67 27.74 -3.89
CA THR A 472 -26.02 27.41 -3.40
C THR A 472 -26.82 26.79 -4.53
N ASP A 473 -27.07 25.48 -4.47
CA ASP A 473 -27.94 24.80 -5.42
C ASP A 473 -29.36 25.39 -5.31
N PRO A 474 -29.96 25.93 -6.40
CA PRO A 474 -31.27 26.56 -6.33
C PRO A 474 -32.42 25.58 -6.08
N TYR A 475 -32.18 24.28 -6.29
CA TYR A 475 -33.17 23.20 -6.13
C TYR A 475 -32.96 22.39 -4.86
N ASP A 476 -31.78 22.45 -4.25
CA ASP A 476 -31.45 21.66 -3.08
C ASP A 476 -30.39 22.30 -2.17
N TYR A 477 -30.83 23.18 -1.26
CA TYR A 477 -29.98 23.92 -0.33
C TYR A 477 -30.45 23.84 1.14
N SER A 478 -31.46 23.02 1.44
CA SER A 478 -32.05 22.89 2.77
C SER A 478 -32.23 21.43 3.18
N SER A 479 -32.06 21.16 4.48
CA SER A 479 -32.39 19.90 5.14
C SER A 479 -33.87 19.53 5.03
N LEU A 480 -34.77 20.51 4.92
CA LEU A 480 -36.20 20.29 4.79
C LEU A 480 -36.66 20.44 3.34
N ASN A 481 -37.26 19.37 2.79
CA ASN A 481 -37.93 19.36 1.49
C ASN A 481 -37.15 20.08 0.37
N MET A 482 -35.83 19.92 0.38
CA MET A 482 -34.84 20.53 -0.52
C MET A 482 -34.67 22.05 -0.40
N VAL A 483 -35.73 22.83 -0.21
CA VAL A 483 -35.67 24.31 -0.29
C VAL A 483 -36.46 25.02 0.81
N GLU A 484 -37.12 24.29 1.71
CA GLU A 484 -37.96 24.87 2.77
C GLU A 484 -37.13 25.38 3.96
N GLU A 485 -37.75 26.15 4.86
CA GLU A 485 -37.06 26.62 6.06
C GLU A 485 -36.72 25.44 6.98
N PRO A 486 -35.46 25.30 7.42
CA PRO A 486 -35.08 24.20 8.30
C PRO A 486 -35.82 24.20 9.63
N THR A 487 -36.08 23.00 10.16
CA THR A 487 -36.54 22.79 11.54
C THR A 487 -35.58 21.89 12.30
N ALA A 488 -35.59 21.92 13.62
CA ALA A 488 -34.68 21.12 14.44
C ALA A 488 -34.80 19.59 14.23
N LEU A 489 -35.89 19.13 13.59
CA LEU A 489 -36.27 17.73 13.45
C LEU A 489 -36.05 17.18 12.03
N ASP A 490 -35.42 17.93 11.13
CA ASP A 490 -35.38 17.58 9.71
C ASP A 490 -34.61 16.29 9.42
N GLN A 491 -33.36 16.21 9.88
CA GLN A 491 -32.45 15.11 9.56
C GLN A 491 -31.96 14.41 10.83
N PRO A 492 -32.14 13.08 10.96
CA PRO A 492 -31.54 12.31 12.03
C PRO A 492 -30.03 12.17 11.79
N LEU A 493 -29.23 12.51 12.81
CA LEU A 493 -27.77 12.44 12.75
C LEU A 493 -27.21 11.22 13.49
N GLY A 494 -27.93 10.73 14.51
CA GLY A 494 -27.51 9.59 15.31
C GLY A 494 -28.21 9.49 16.65
N THR A 495 -27.72 8.59 17.49
CA THR A 495 -28.18 8.38 18.86
C THR A 495 -27.00 8.54 19.81
N GLY A 496 -27.18 9.25 20.91
CA GLY A 496 -26.16 9.42 21.93
C GLY A 496 -25.78 8.09 22.56
N ASP A 497 -24.51 7.95 22.92
CA ASP A 497 -23.94 6.80 23.64
C ASP A 497 -23.32 7.20 25.00
N GLY A 498 -23.35 8.49 25.34
CA GLY A 498 -22.71 9.07 26.52
C GLY A 498 -21.22 9.33 26.38
N GLN A 499 -20.62 9.13 25.21
CA GLN A 499 -19.19 9.33 24.94
C GLN A 499 -18.91 10.19 23.70
N GLN A 500 -19.62 9.95 22.60
CA GLN A 500 -19.47 10.68 21.34
C GLN A 500 -20.01 12.11 21.46
N THR A 501 -19.17 13.09 21.10
CA THR A 501 -19.53 14.52 21.11
C THR A 501 -19.69 15.10 19.71
N ARG A 502 -19.16 14.45 18.67
CA ARG A 502 -19.16 14.95 17.29
C ARG A 502 -20.14 14.17 16.42
N PHE A 503 -21.03 14.87 15.71
CA PHE A 503 -21.99 14.28 14.78
C PHE A 503 -21.93 14.97 13.41
N GLN A 504 -21.85 14.19 12.33
CA GLN A 504 -21.78 14.70 10.97
C GLN A 504 -23.16 15.17 10.51
N LEU A 505 -23.26 16.37 9.92
CA LEU A 505 -24.50 16.78 9.25
C LEU A 505 -24.67 15.93 7.99
N VAL A 506 -25.83 15.28 7.88
CA VAL A 506 -26.18 14.42 6.76
C VAL A 506 -27.55 14.81 6.22
N LYS A 507 -27.69 14.73 4.90
CA LYS A 507 -28.99 14.82 4.24
C LYS A 507 -29.37 13.45 3.68
N SER A 508 -30.60 13.02 3.97
CA SER A 508 -31.14 11.77 3.46
C SER A 508 -32.04 11.96 2.24
N TYR A 509 -31.89 11.07 1.24
CA TYR A 509 -32.76 10.97 0.07
C TYR A 509 -33.36 9.56 -0.01
N GLY A 510 -34.67 9.44 -0.23
CA GLY A 510 -35.39 8.17 -0.34
C GLY A 510 -36.24 7.80 0.89
N GLU A 511 -36.94 6.66 0.80
CA GLU A 511 -37.85 6.17 1.84
C GLU A 511 -37.14 5.38 2.95
N LEU A 512 -37.81 5.16 4.08
CA LEU A 512 -37.27 4.42 5.24
C LEU A 512 -36.88 2.98 4.87
N GLY A 513 -35.56 2.70 4.85
CA GLY A 513 -34.98 1.35 4.70
C GLY A 513 -33.84 1.28 3.67
N ASP A 514 -33.86 2.16 2.67
CA ASP A 514 -32.85 2.25 1.60
C ASP A 514 -32.60 3.73 1.26
N LYS A 515 -32.02 4.45 2.23
CA LYS A 515 -31.77 5.90 2.12
C LYS A 515 -30.35 6.14 1.60
N GLN A 516 -30.24 6.98 0.57
CA GLN A 516 -28.96 7.60 0.24
C GLN A 516 -28.66 8.66 1.30
N LEU A 517 -27.50 8.55 1.95
CA LEU A 517 -27.01 9.53 2.91
C LEU A 517 -25.91 10.36 2.26
N ARG A 518 -26.12 11.68 2.23
CA ARG A 518 -25.14 12.64 1.74
C ARG A 518 -24.52 13.39 2.92
N PRO A 519 -23.22 13.22 3.19
CA PRO A 519 -22.50 14.09 4.11
C PRO A 519 -22.51 15.54 3.62
N ILE A 520 -22.72 16.48 4.53
CA ILE A 520 -22.82 17.91 4.22
C ILE A 520 -21.59 18.61 4.79
N SER A 521 -20.62 18.95 3.94
CA SER A 521 -19.34 19.54 4.35
C SER A 521 -19.38 21.06 4.53
N ARG A 522 -20.29 21.74 3.82
CA ARG A 522 -20.39 23.22 3.78
C ARG A 522 -21.74 23.73 4.26
N PRO A 523 -22.15 23.49 5.52
CA PRO A 523 -23.36 24.07 6.07
C PRO A 523 -23.25 25.60 6.16
N VAL A 524 -24.40 26.26 6.13
CA VAL A 524 -24.53 27.68 6.49
C VAL A 524 -24.66 27.73 8.01
N ALA A 525 -23.56 27.98 8.71
CA ALA A 525 -23.48 27.84 10.17
C ALA A 525 -24.63 28.51 10.94
N SER A 526 -25.04 29.71 10.51
CA SER A 526 -26.13 30.47 11.16
C SER A 526 -27.54 29.89 10.97
N SER A 527 -27.68 28.83 10.16
CA SER A 527 -28.97 28.17 9.88
C SER A 527 -29.12 26.82 10.57
N ILE A 528 -28.08 26.35 11.26
CA ILE A 528 -28.10 25.05 11.93
C ILE A 528 -28.98 25.17 13.18
N ILE A 529 -29.96 24.29 13.29
CA ILE A 529 -30.86 24.15 14.44
C ILE A 529 -30.77 22.69 14.86
N VAL A 530 -30.29 22.43 16.08
CA VAL A 530 -30.08 21.08 16.62
C VAL A 530 -31.17 20.77 17.64
N ALA A 531 -31.67 19.54 17.63
CA ALA A 531 -32.50 19.01 18.72
C ALA A 531 -31.93 17.71 19.29
N VAL A 532 -32.08 17.56 20.60
CA VAL A 532 -31.81 16.35 21.37
C VAL A 532 -33.12 15.88 22.00
N ASP A 533 -33.53 14.65 21.72
CA ASP A 533 -34.84 14.09 22.10
C ASP A 533 -36.04 14.98 21.71
N GLY A 534 -35.92 15.61 20.55
CA GLY A 534 -36.95 16.49 19.98
C GLY A 534 -37.07 17.86 20.64
N GLN A 535 -36.18 18.22 21.57
CA GLN A 535 -36.08 19.56 22.13
C GLN A 535 -34.87 20.29 21.53
N GLU A 536 -35.04 21.55 21.15
CA GLU A 536 -33.93 22.36 20.64
C GLU A 536 -32.81 22.47 21.69
N GLU A 537 -31.58 22.26 21.23
CA GLU A 537 -30.36 22.34 22.02
C GLU A 537 -29.47 23.45 21.47
N THR A 538 -28.81 24.18 22.37
CA THR A 538 -27.94 25.32 22.05
C THR A 538 -26.51 25.14 22.57
N ALA A 539 -26.26 24.13 23.41
CA ALA A 539 -24.95 23.76 23.93
C ALA A 539 -24.15 22.91 22.92
N TRP A 540 -23.92 23.47 21.73
CA TRP A 540 -23.12 22.87 20.67
C TRP A 540 -22.41 23.95 19.85
N LEU A 541 -21.37 23.57 19.12
CA LEU A 541 -20.63 24.43 18.20
C LEU A 541 -20.53 23.77 16.81
N PRO A 542 -20.49 24.56 15.72
CA PRO A 542 -20.16 24.03 14.40
C PRO A 542 -18.70 23.52 14.38
N GLY A 543 -18.51 22.27 13.94
CA GLY A 543 -17.19 21.66 13.75
C GLY A 543 -16.72 21.71 12.29
N GLU A 544 -15.45 21.36 12.08
CA GLU A 544 -14.87 21.24 10.73
C GLU A 544 -15.58 20.15 9.90
N GLY A 545 -15.57 20.30 8.56
CA GLY A 545 -16.18 19.31 7.67
C GLY A 545 -17.71 19.21 7.78
N GLY A 546 -18.38 20.21 8.37
CA GLY A 546 -19.83 20.25 8.50
C GLY A 546 -20.38 19.38 9.63
N ALA A 547 -19.66 19.33 10.74
CA ALA A 547 -20.10 18.66 11.95
C ALA A 547 -20.84 19.59 12.91
N ILE A 548 -21.53 18.98 13.86
CA ILE A 548 -21.87 19.61 15.14
C ILE A 548 -21.10 18.94 16.27
N GLU A 549 -20.62 19.73 17.21
CA GLU A 549 -19.84 19.29 18.36
C GLU A 549 -20.53 19.74 19.65
N PHE A 550 -20.89 18.78 20.51
CA PHE A 550 -21.47 19.07 21.82
C PHE A 550 -20.37 19.26 22.87
N ASP A 551 -20.55 20.24 23.76
CA ASP A 551 -19.64 20.46 24.90
C ASP A 551 -19.69 19.28 25.90
N THR A 552 -20.82 18.60 25.99
CA THR A 552 -21.04 17.40 26.82
C THR A 552 -21.71 16.33 25.94
N PRO A 553 -21.23 15.06 25.97
CA PRO A 553 -21.79 14.03 25.11
C PRO A 553 -23.29 13.83 25.40
N PRO A 554 -24.14 13.75 24.35
CA PRO A 554 -25.54 13.40 24.53
C PRO A 554 -25.70 12.07 25.28
N ILE A 555 -26.68 12.02 26.20
CA ILE A 555 -26.93 10.85 27.04
C ILE A 555 -27.25 9.63 26.17
N SER A 556 -26.85 8.45 26.64
CA SER A 556 -27.15 7.18 25.98
C SER A 556 -28.64 7.04 25.65
N GLY A 557 -28.96 6.81 24.38
CA GLY A 557 -30.33 6.66 23.87
C GLY A 557 -30.99 7.95 23.39
N ALA A 558 -30.39 9.13 23.63
CA ALA A 558 -30.95 10.39 23.17
C ALA A 558 -30.85 10.52 21.66
N GLN A 559 -31.94 10.89 20.98
CA GLN A 559 -31.93 11.09 19.52
C GLN A 559 -31.40 12.46 19.14
N ILE A 560 -30.43 12.51 18.22
CA ILE A 560 -29.88 13.75 17.69
C ILE A 560 -30.44 14.00 16.29
N THR A 561 -31.08 15.16 16.12
CA THR A 561 -31.59 15.65 14.84
C THR A 561 -31.08 17.07 14.57
N ALA A 562 -30.98 17.45 13.31
CA ALA A 562 -30.71 18.83 12.94
C ALA A 562 -31.41 19.25 11.65
N GLY A 563 -31.76 20.54 11.60
CA GLY A 563 -32.07 21.26 10.36
C GLY A 563 -30.96 22.26 10.04
N PHE A 564 -30.67 22.46 8.76
CA PHE A 564 -29.63 23.34 8.28
C PHE A 564 -29.83 23.69 6.80
N ARG A 565 -29.30 24.84 6.39
CA ARG A 565 -29.02 25.14 4.97
C ARG A 565 -27.58 24.79 4.66
N PHE A 566 -27.29 24.53 3.39
CA PHE A 566 -25.94 24.18 2.95
C PHE A 566 -25.64 24.72 1.55
N ASP A 567 -24.35 24.84 1.28
CA ASP A 567 -23.81 25.13 -0.05
C ASP A 567 -23.13 23.85 -0.58
N VAL A 568 -23.09 23.69 -1.90
CA VAL A 568 -22.36 22.60 -2.57
C VAL A 568 -20.95 23.10 -2.89
N PRO A 569 -19.88 22.38 -2.49
CA PRO A 569 -18.52 22.68 -2.94
C PRO A 569 -18.39 22.35 -4.43
N VAL A 570 -18.15 23.37 -5.26
CA VAL A 570 -18.00 23.21 -6.71
C VAL A 570 -16.76 23.91 -7.22
N ARG A 571 -16.26 23.49 -8.37
CA ARG A 571 -15.27 24.22 -9.17
C ARG A 571 -15.81 24.51 -10.56
N PHE A 572 -15.15 25.40 -11.30
CA PHE A 572 -15.39 25.50 -12.74
C PHE A 572 -15.04 24.16 -13.41
N ALA A 573 -15.85 23.75 -14.39
CA ALA A 573 -15.64 22.51 -15.12
C ALA A 573 -14.52 22.61 -16.18
N SER A 574 -14.11 23.84 -16.54
CA SER A 574 -13.12 24.14 -17.58
C SER A 574 -12.19 25.27 -17.15
N ASP A 575 -10.94 25.23 -17.64
CA ASP A 575 -9.94 26.29 -17.49
C ASP A 575 -10.13 27.46 -18.47
N GLN A 576 -11.22 27.44 -19.24
CA GLN A 576 -11.60 28.51 -20.16
C GLN A 576 -13.00 29.04 -19.82
N LEU A 577 -13.12 30.37 -19.70
CA LEU A 577 -14.40 31.08 -19.61
C LEU A 577 -14.60 31.94 -20.87
N GLU A 578 -15.60 31.60 -21.68
CA GLU A 578 -15.98 32.39 -22.86
C GLU A 578 -17.07 33.41 -22.51
N VAL A 579 -16.83 34.68 -22.84
CA VAL A 579 -17.78 35.78 -22.63
C VAL A 579 -17.93 36.56 -23.92
N SER A 580 -19.17 36.78 -24.37
CA SER A 580 -19.47 37.49 -25.61
C SER A 580 -20.47 38.64 -25.39
N HIS A 581 -20.40 39.67 -26.23
CA HIS A 581 -21.38 40.78 -26.21
C HIS A 581 -22.47 40.54 -27.26
N ALA A 582 -23.73 40.40 -26.83
CA ALA A 582 -24.86 40.25 -27.74
C ALA A 582 -25.42 41.61 -28.23
N THR A 583 -25.34 42.67 -27.42
CA THR A 583 -25.69 44.07 -27.79
C THR A 583 -24.82 45.10 -27.05
N PHE A 584 -24.90 46.39 -27.41
CA PHE A 584 -24.10 47.50 -26.82
C PHE A 584 -24.31 47.70 -25.31
N LEU A 585 -25.35 47.11 -24.71
CA LEU A 585 -25.66 47.20 -23.27
C LEU A 585 -25.92 45.85 -22.60
N ALA A 586 -25.81 44.72 -23.31
CA ALA A 586 -26.04 43.40 -22.75
C ALA A 586 -25.08 42.37 -23.35
N GLY A 587 -24.36 41.65 -22.48
CA GLY A 587 -23.58 40.49 -22.89
C GLY A 587 -24.35 39.19 -22.73
N GLU A 588 -23.88 38.17 -23.42
CA GLU A 588 -24.40 36.81 -23.38
C GLU A 588 -23.28 35.88 -22.92
N ILE A 589 -23.53 35.17 -21.83
CA ILE A 589 -22.76 33.99 -21.45
C ILE A 589 -23.68 32.80 -21.73
N PRO A 590 -23.34 31.94 -22.70
CA PRO A 590 -24.20 30.83 -23.04
C PRO A 590 -24.17 29.72 -21.97
N VAL A 591 -23.02 29.47 -21.32
CA VAL A 591 -22.83 28.37 -20.35
C VAL A 591 -21.78 28.75 -19.31
N VAL A 592 -22.03 28.45 -18.03
CA VAL A 592 -21.04 28.48 -16.94
C VAL A 592 -21.09 27.13 -16.24
N PRO A 593 -20.35 26.11 -16.74
CA PRO A 593 -20.43 24.77 -16.22
C PRO A 593 -19.63 24.66 -14.91
N LEU A 594 -20.28 24.18 -13.86
CA LEU A 594 -19.69 23.90 -12.56
C LEU A 594 -19.83 22.41 -12.25
N ILE A 595 -18.85 21.86 -11.54
CA ILE A 595 -18.86 20.46 -11.13
C ILE A 595 -18.57 20.36 -9.64
N GLU A 596 -19.35 19.52 -8.94
CA GLU A 596 -19.14 19.23 -7.53
C GLU A 596 -17.76 18.59 -7.30
N VAL A 597 -17.12 19.01 -6.22
CA VAL A 597 -15.91 18.40 -5.65
C VAL A 597 -16.33 17.65 -4.40
N LYS A 598 -15.95 16.38 -4.27
CA LYS A 598 -16.21 15.60 -3.06
C LYS A 598 -15.09 15.87 -2.08
N GLU A 599 -15.43 16.45 -0.92
CA GLU A 599 -14.50 16.73 0.16
C GLU A 599 -14.48 15.51 1.11
N VAL A 600 -13.31 15.15 1.63
CA VAL A 600 -13.19 14.11 2.66
C VAL A 600 -13.75 14.68 3.97
N THR A 601 -14.83 14.10 4.49
CA THR A 601 -15.54 14.55 5.72
C THR A 601 -15.35 13.60 6.89
#